data_AF-B5T007-F1
#
_entry.id   AF-B5T007-F1
#
_cell.length_a   1.000
_cell.length_b   1.000
_cell.length_c   1.000
_cell.angle_alpha   90.00
_cell.angle_beta   90.00
_cell.angle_gamma   90.00
#
_symmetry.space_group_name_H-M   'P 1'
#
loop_
_entity.id
_entity.type
_entity.pdbx_description
1 polymer ?
#
loop_
_entity_poly.entity_id
_entity_poly.type
_entity_poly.pdbx_seq_one_letter_code
_entity_poly.pdbx_strand_id
1 'polypeptide(L)'
;MAKCLMLLLSFAFLLSAAGTATATPCHRDDLRALRGFAENLGGGGALSLRAAWSGASCCDWEGVGCDGASGRVTALWLPRSGLTGPIPSWICQLHHLRYLDLSGNALVGEVPKNLQVQLKGITNMPLHVMRNRRSLDEQPNTISGSNNTVRSGSKNVLAGNDNTVISGDNNSVSGSNNTVVSGNDNTVTGSNHVVSGTNHIVTDNNNNVSGNDNNVSGSFHTVSGGHNTVSGSNNTVSGSNHVVSGSNKVVTDA
;
A
#
# COMPACT_ATOMS: atom_id res chain seq x y z
N MET A 1 -16.47 -85.37 7.35
CA MET A 1 -15.56 -84.26 7.72
C MET A 1 -15.76 -83.15 6.70
N ALA A 2 -15.93 -81.91 7.21
CA ALA A 2 -15.82 -80.56 6.59
C ALA A 2 -15.37 -80.43 5.11
N LYS A 3 -15.72 -79.43 4.30
CA LYS A 3 -16.46 -78.14 4.41
C LYS A 3 -16.48 -77.50 2.99
N CYS A 4 -17.40 -76.55 2.79
CA CYS A 4 -17.31 -75.35 1.94
C CYS A 4 -17.16 -75.50 0.41
N LEU A 5 -18.16 -75.14 -0.39
CA LEU A 5 -18.67 -73.79 -0.68
C LEU A 5 -17.67 -72.95 -1.49
N MET A 6 -18.00 -72.68 -2.75
CA MET A 6 -17.87 -71.40 -3.49
C MET A 6 -17.74 -71.64 -5.00
N LEU A 7 -18.83 -71.46 -5.75
CA LEU A 7 -18.76 -71.07 -7.16
C LEU A 7 -20.00 -70.22 -7.46
N LEU A 8 -19.90 -68.94 -7.10
CA LEU A 8 -20.85 -67.88 -7.48
C LEU A 8 -20.23 -67.05 -8.60
N LEU A 9 -20.96 -67.03 -9.73
CA LEU A 9 -21.23 -65.91 -10.63
C LEU A 9 -20.35 -64.65 -10.51
N SER A 10 -19.83 -64.16 -11.63
CA SER A 10 -20.08 -62.76 -12.02
C SER A 10 -19.72 -62.46 -13.47
N PHE A 11 -20.73 -61.90 -14.12
CA PHE A 11 -20.77 -61.22 -15.41
C PHE A 11 -19.69 -60.12 -15.44
N ALA A 12 -18.77 -60.18 -16.41
CA ALA A 12 -17.79 -59.12 -16.62
C ALA A 12 -18.53 -57.84 -17.07
N PHE A 13 -18.72 -56.92 -16.13
CA PHE A 13 -19.27 -55.60 -16.37
C PHE A 13 -18.29 -54.81 -17.26
N LEU A 14 -18.77 -54.35 -18.42
CA LEU A 14 -18.09 -53.35 -19.23
C LEU A 14 -17.88 -52.11 -18.34
N LEU A 15 -16.66 -51.93 -17.85
CA LEU A 15 -16.27 -50.72 -17.16
C LEU A 15 -16.20 -49.62 -18.21
N SER A 16 -17.25 -48.78 -18.27
CA SER A 16 -17.16 -47.51 -18.96
C SER A 16 -15.96 -46.76 -18.37
N ALA A 17 -15.01 -46.39 -19.22
CA ALA A 17 -14.02 -45.39 -18.85
C ALA A 17 -14.76 -44.06 -18.68
N ALA A 18 -15.35 -43.85 -17.50
CA ALA A 18 -15.56 -42.52 -16.99
C ALA A 18 -14.15 -41.96 -16.87
N GLY A 19 -13.78 -41.06 -17.80
CA GLY A 19 -12.53 -40.31 -17.69
C GLY A 19 -12.45 -39.78 -16.28
N THR A 20 -11.44 -40.22 -15.53
CA THR A 20 -11.12 -39.58 -14.26
C THR A 20 -10.88 -38.13 -14.64
N ALA A 21 -11.78 -37.24 -14.21
CA ALA A 21 -11.52 -35.81 -14.27
C ALA A 21 -10.33 -35.58 -13.34
N THR A 22 -9.12 -35.70 -13.87
CA THR A 22 -7.91 -35.27 -13.17
C THR A 22 -8.15 -33.79 -12.92
N ALA A 23 -8.37 -33.42 -11.66
CA ALA A 23 -8.55 -32.04 -11.25
C ALA A 23 -7.46 -31.21 -11.94
N THR A 24 -7.88 -30.25 -12.77
CA THR A 24 -6.95 -29.42 -13.52
C THR A 24 -6.00 -28.76 -12.52
N PRO A 25 -4.69 -29.05 -12.58
CA PRO A 25 -3.76 -28.48 -11.63
C PRO A 25 -3.80 -26.96 -11.70
N CYS A 26 -3.54 -26.33 -10.57
CA CYS A 26 -3.54 -24.88 -10.44
C CYS A 26 -2.63 -24.23 -11.50
N HIS A 27 -3.11 -23.13 -12.08
CA HIS A 27 -2.32 -22.38 -13.03
C HIS A 27 -1.02 -21.88 -12.38
N ARG A 28 0.11 -21.97 -13.11
CA ARG A 28 1.45 -21.70 -12.54
C ARG A 28 1.60 -20.27 -12.03
N ASP A 29 0.99 -19.30 -12.70
CA ASP A 29 1.05 -17.89 -12.30
C ASP A 29 0.24 -17.65 -11.02
N ASP A 30 -0.94 -18.27 -10.91
CA ASP A 30 -1.80 -18.13 -9.75
C ASP A 30 -1.18 -18.82 -8.53
N LEU A 31 -0.56 -19.99 -8.74
CA LEU A 31 0.23 -20.68 -7.71
C LEU A 31 1.36 -19.80 -7.18
N ARG A 32 2.09 -19.12 -8.07
CA ARG A 32 3.16 -18.20 -7.68
C ARG A 32 2.62 -16.99 -6.92
N ALA A 33 1.52 -16.41 -7.40
CA ALA A 33 0.87 -15.27 -6.76
C ALA A 33 0.38 -15.62 -5.34
N LEU A 34 -0.25 -16.79 -5.14
CA LEU A 34 -0.71 -17.25 -3.84
C LEU A 34 0.46 -17.51 -2.87
N ARG A 35 1.58 -18.08 -3.34
CA ARG A 35 2.78 -18.25 -2.50
C ARG A 35 3.36 -16.91 -2.07
N GLY A 36 3.51 -15.98 -3.02
CA GLY A 36 3.95 -14.63 -2.72
C GLY A 36 3.02 -13.91 -1.73
N PHE A 37 1.70 -14.12 -1.86
CA PHE A 37 0.71 -13.61 -0.91
C PHE A 37 0.96 -14.14 0.51
N ALA A 38 1.14 -15.45 0.70
CA ALA A 38 1.39 -16.04 2.01
C ALA A 38 2.76 -15.64 2.61
N GLU A 39 3.79 -15.46 1.78
CA GLU A 39 5.13 -15.04 2.21
C GLU A 39 5.20 -13.58 2.69
N ASN A 40 4.36 -12.71 2.13
CA ASN A 40 4.38 -11.27 2.44
C ASN A 40 3.38 -10.85 3.54
N LEU A 41 2.57 -11.78 4.05
CA LEU A 41 1.71 -11.55 5.21
C LEU A 41 2.38 -11.95 6.52
N GLY A 42 2.00 -11.28 7.60
CA GLY A 42 2.43 -11.56 8.96
C GLY A 42 1.33 -12.23 9.80
N GLY A 43 1.66 -12.45 11.08
CA GLY A 43 0.74 -13.04 12.07
C GLY A 43 0.73 -14.57 12.07
N GLY A 44 0.12 -15.14 13.10
CA GLY A 44 -0.01 -16.61 13.23
C GLY A 44 -0.74 -17.24 12.04
N GLY A 45 -1.67 -16.51 11.44
CA GLY A 45 -2.38 -16.94 10.23
C GLY A 45 -1.48 -17.17 9.02
N ALA A 46 -0.49 -16.31 8.80
CA ALA A 46 0.41 -16.45 7.66
C ALA A 46 1.30 -17.70 7.80
N LEU A 47 1.70 -18.05 9.03
CA LEU A 47 2.43 -19.30 9.30
C LEU A 47 1.55 -20.52 8.99
N SER A 48 0.28 -20.50 9.39
CA SER A 48 -0.69 -21.55 9.06
C SER A 48 -0.90 -21.68 7.56
N LEU A 49 -1.02 -20.56 6.82
CA LEU A 49 -1.14 -20.60 5.36
C LEU A 49 0.08 -21.22 4.70
N ARG A 50 1.30 -20.85 5.09
CA ARG A 50 2.53 -21.41 4.50
C ARG A 50 2.66 -22.92 4.74
N ALA A 51 2.13 -23.42 5.85
CA ALA A 51 2.09 -24.85 6.13
C ALA A 51 0.99 -25.56 5.32
N ALA A 52 -0.21 -24.99 5.25
CA ALA A 52 -1.37 -25.59 4.58
C ALA A 52 -1.28 -25.54 3.05
N TRP A 53 -0.81 -24.42 2.50
CA TRP A 53 -0.67 -24.17 1.06
C TRP A 53 0.61 -24.80 0.52
N SER A 54 0.64 -26.13 0.55
CA SER A 54 1.77 -26.94 0.09
C SER A 54 1.44 -27.70 -1.20
N GLY A 55 2.47 -28.02 -1.98
CA GLY A 55 2.33 -28.70 -3.26
C GLY A 55 2.01 -27.78 -4.45
N ALA A 56 1.55 -28.40 -5.55
CA ALA A 56 1.29 -27.72 -6.82
C ALA A 56 -0.20 -27.49 -7.11
N SER A 57 -1.09 -28.18 -6.41
CA SER A 57 -2.54 -28.11 -6.63
C SER A 57 -3.20 -27.06 -5.74
N CYS A 58 -2.99 -25.78 -6.03
CA CYS A 58 -3.57 -24.70 -5.21
C CYS A 58 -5.10 -24.73 -5.13
N CYS A 59 -5.77 -25.35 -6.10
CA CYS A 59 -7.22 -25.47 -6.14
C CYS A 59 -7.78 -26.42 -5.07
N ASP A 60 -6.92 -27.22 -4.44
CA ASP A 60 -7.28 -28.08 -3.31
C ASP A 60 -7.00 -27.40 -1.96
N TRP A 61 -6.41 -26.21 -1.97
CA TRP A 61 -6.07 -25.51 -0.75
C TRP A 61 -7.31 -24.93 -0.09
N GLU A 62 -7.36 -25.02 1.24
CA GLU A 62 -8.42 -24.40 2.01
C GLU A 62 -8.46 -22.89 1.75
N GLY A 63 -9.67 -22.39 1.48
CA GLY A 63 -9.91 -20.99 1.16
C GLY A 63 -9.64 -20.59 -0.29
N VAL A 64 -9.16 -21.49 -1.17
CA VAL A 64 -8.92 -21.20 -2.59
C VAL A 64 -9.99 -21.85 -3.46
N GLY A 65 -10.65 -21.06 -4.30
CA GLY A 65 -11.57 -21.56 -5.32
C GLY A 65 -11.02 -21.31 -6.71
N CYS A 66 -11.11 -22.33 -7.57
CA CYS A 66 -10.65 -22.27 -8.96
C CYS A 66 -11.77 -22.52 -9.97
N ASP A 67 -11.58 -22.02 -11.19
CA ASP A 67 -12.30 -22.46 -12.37
C ASP A 67 -11.82 -23.87 -12.79
N GLY A 68 -12.76 -24.82 -12.86
CA GLY A 68 -12.45 -26.24 -13.11
C GLY A 68 -11.87 -26.53 -14.49
N ALA A 69 -12.12 -25.69 -15.49
CA ALA A 69 -11.62 -25.87 -16.85
C ALA A 69 -10.19 -25.33 -17.03
N SER A 70 -9.89 -24.18 -16.43
CA SER A 70 -8.62 -23.46 -16.63
C SER A 70 -7.62 -23.58 -15.48
N GLY A 71 -8.05 -24.09 -14.33
CA GLY A 71 -7.24 -24.13 -13.10
C GLY A 71 -6.89 -22.74 -12.56
N ARG A 72 -7.59 -21.69 -13.03
CA ARG A 72 -7.39 -20.30 -12.59
C ARG A 72 -8.12 -20.03 -11.29
N VAL A 73 -7.50 -19.29 -10.38
CA VAL A 73 -8.08 -18.89 -9.10
C VAL A 73 -9.15 -17.83 -9.33
N THR A 74 -10.36 -18.13 -8.88
CA THR A 74 -11.54 -17.27 -8.99
C THR A 74 -12.04 -16.77 -7.63
N ALA A 75 -11.67 -17.43 -6.54
CA ALA A 75 -12.09 -17.06 -5.20
C ALA A 75 -10.96 -17.25 -4.18
N LEU A 76 -10.87 -16.30 -3.25
CA LEU A 76 -10.03 -16.41 -2.06
C LEU A 76 -10.85 -16.03 -0.81
N TRP A 77 -10.95 -16.97 0.12
CA TRP A 77 -11.76 -16.86 1.34
C TRP A 77 -10.91 -17.15 2.58
N LEU A 78 -10.48 -16.09 3.26
CA LEU A 78 -9.62 -16.15 4.43
C LEU A 78 -10.12 -15.23 5.57
N PRO A 79 -11.39 -15.35 6.00
CA PRO A 79 -11.91 -14.50 7.05
C PRO A 79 -11.36 -14.94 8.41
N ARG A 80 -11.05 -13.98 9.30
CA ARG A 80 -10.63 -14.24 10.69
C ARG A 80 -9.45 -15.21 10.82
N SER A 81 -8.60 -15.27 9.80
CA SER A 81 -7.45 -16.17 9.74
C SER A 81 -6.24 -15.69 10.55
N GLY A 82 -6.32 -14.55 11.26
CA GLY A 82 -5.21 -14.03 12.05
C GLY A 82 -4.05 -13.45 11.21
N LEU A 83 -4.36 -12.96 10.01
CA LEU A 83 -3.40 -12.33 9.09
C LEU A 83 -3.10 -10.89 9.53
N THR A 84 -1.84 -10.48 9.44
CA THR A 84 -1.37 -9.10 9.69
C THR A 84 -0.48 -8.60 8.56
N GLY A 85 -0.16 -7.30 8.56
CA GLY A 85 0.67 -6.67 7.52
C GLY A 85 -0.14 -6.12 6.34
N PRO A 86 0.53 -5.51 5.34
CA PRO A 86 -0.12 -4.92 4.18
C PRO A 86 -0.61 -5.98 3.18
N ILE A 87 -1.66 -5.66 2.42
CA ILE A 87 -2.09 -6.49 1.29
C ILE A 87 -1.10 -6.28 0.14
N PRO A 88 -0.30 -7.30 -0.24
CA PRO A 88 0.71 -7.14 -1.28
C PRO A 88 0.05 -6.94 -2.65
N SER A 89 0.67 -6.11 -3.51
CA SER A 89 0.18 -5.85 -4.87
C SER A 89 0.12 -7.10 -5.76
N TRP A 90 0.86 -8.16 -5.42
CA TRP A 90 0.89 -9.46 -6.09
C TRP A 90 -0.48 -10.13 -6.20
N ILE A 91 -1.41 -9.83 -5.29
CA ILE A 91 -2.80 -10.31 -5.39
C ILE A 91 -3.48 -9.87 -6.70
N CYS A 92 -2.99 -8.81 -7.36
CA CYS A 92 -3.48 -8.34 -8.66
C CYS A 92 -3.04 -9.23 -9.84
N GLN A 93 -2.14 -10.19 -9.62
CA GLN A 93 -1.76 -11.19 -10.63
C GLN A 93 -2.79 -12.32 -10.75
N LEU A 94 -3.70 -12.45 -9.78
CA LEU A 94 -4.84 -13.36 -9.86
C LEU A 94 -5.91 -12.75 -10.78
N HIS A 95 -5.64 -12.68 -12.08
CA HIS A 95 -6.45 -11.93 -13.05
C HIS A 95 -7.91 -12.41 -13.15
N HIS A 96 -8.17 -13.66 -12.78
CA HIS A 96 -9.51 -14.25 -12.79
C HIS A 96 -10.21 -14.20 -11.43
N LEU A 97 -9.58 -13.59 -10.42
CA LEU A 97 -10.16 -13.45 -9.09
C LEU A 97 -11.44 -12.62 -9.16
N ARG A 98 -12.53 -13.21 -8.67
CA ARG A 98 -13.86 -12.58 -8.61
C ARG A 98 -14.27 -12.33 -7.18
N TYR A 99 -13.98 -13.28 -6.29
CA TYR A 99 -14.32 -13.20 -4.88
C TYR A 99 -13.08 -13.06 -4.00
N LEU A 100 -13.09 -12.05 -3.13
CA LEU A 100 -12.07 -11.85 -2.12
C LEU A 100 -12.71 -11.46 -0.80
N ASP A 101 -12.56 -12.33 0.20
CA ASP A 101 -12.95 -12.06 1.56
C ASP A 101 -11.77 -12.32 2.50
N LEU A 102 -11.26 -11.23 3.05
CA LEU A 102 -10.18 -11.22 4.02
C LEU A 102 -10.70 -10.72 5.38
N SER A 103 -12.01 -10.63 5.59
CA SER A 103 -12.60 -9.87 6.69
C SER A 103 -12.29 -10.42 8.09
N GLY A 104 -12.18 -9.56 9.10
CA GLY A 104 -11.90 -9.97 10.48
C GLY A 104 -10.45 -10.42 10.74
N ASN A 105 -9.53 -10.12 9.84
CA ASN A 105 -8.09 -10.14 10.07
C ASN A 105 -7.59 -8.80 10.65
N ALA A 106 -6.29 -8.71 10.93
CA ALA A 106 -5.62 -7.49 11.41
C ALA A 106 -4.63 -6.95 10.35
N LEU A 107 -5.08 -6.91 9.10
CA LEU A 107 -4.33 -6.36 7.97
C LEU A 107 -4.26 -4.82 8.07
N VAL A 108 -3.14 -4.24 7.66
CA VAL A 108 -2.87 -2.79 7.71
C VAL A 108 -2.55 -2.22 6.33
N GLY A 109 -2.35 -0.91 6.22
CA GLY A 109 -1.99 -0.24 4.96
C GLY A 109 -3.15 -0.08 3.98
N GLU A 110 -2.83 0.42 2.79
CA GLU A 110 -3.82 0.66 1.73
C GLU A 110 -4.18 -0.62 0.98
N VAL A 111 -5.42 -0.70 0.49
CA VAL A 111 -5.81 -1.73 -0.47
C VAL A 111 -5.23 -1.36 -1.85
N PRO A 112 -4.41 -2.21 -2.50
CA PRO A 112 -3.81 -1.91 -3.78
C PRO A 112 -4.83 -1.40 -4.81
N LYS A 113 -4.59 -0.24 -5.42
CA LYS A 113 -5.55 0.41 -6.35
C LYS A 113 -5.98 -0.51 -7.50
N ASN A 114 -5.05 -1.30 -8.03
CA ASN A 114 -5.32 -2.24 -9.12
C ASN A 114 -6.31 -3.34 -8.70
N LEU A 115 -6.25 -3.79 -7.44
CA LEU A 115 -7.20 -4.76 -6.89
C LEU A 115 -8.61 -4.16 -6.79
N GLN A 116 -8.71 -2.88 -6.43
CA GLN A 116 -9.98 -2.17 -6.38
C GLN A 116 -10.61 -2.04 -7.77
N VAL A 117 -9.80 -1.78 -8.80
CA VAL A 117 -10.27 -1.68 -10.19
C VAL A 117 -10.69 -3.04 -10.74
N GLN A 118 -9.87 -4.08 -10.52
CA GLN A 118 -10.13 -5.43 -11.01
C GLN A 118 -11.44 -6.01 -10.46
N LEU A 119 -11.74 -5.77 -9.18
CA LEU A 119 -12.94 -6.29 -8.53
C LEU A 119 -14.16 -5.38 -8.72
N LYS A 120 -13.99 -4.05 -8.92
CA LYS A 120 -15.10 -3.13 -9.25
C LYS A 120 -15.68 -3.35 -10.65
N GLY A 121 -14.91 -3.92 -11.59
CA GLY A 121 -15.42 -4.29 -12.92
C GLY A 121 -16.49 -5.40 -12.87
N ILE A 122 -16.64 -6.07 -11.73
CA ILE A 122 -17.62 -7.14 -11.50
C ILE A 122 -18.78 -6.51 -10.71
N THR A 123 -19.77 -6.00 -11.45
CA THR A 123 -20.79 -5.02 -11.01
C THR A 123 -21.71 -5.40 -9.83
N ASN A 124 -21.52 -6.53 -9.14
CA ASN A 124 -22.42 -6.99 -8.07
C ASN A 124 -21.74 -7.70 -6.89
N MET A 125 -20.41 -7.68 -6.73
CA MET A 125 -19.75 -8.42 -5.64
C MET A 125 -19.25 -7.51 -4.50
N PRO A 126 -19.66 -7.74 -3.23
CA PRO A 126 -19.14 -7.00 -2.09
C PRO A 126 -17.69 -7.39 -1.81
N LEU A 127 -16.77 -6.42 -1.90
CA LEU A 127 -15.38 -6.58 -1.49
C LEU A 127 -15.26 -6.52 0.04
N HIS A 128 -15.05 -7.67 0.69
CA HIS A 128 -14.99 -7.78 2.15
C HIS A 128 -13.57 -7.59 2.72
N VAL A 129 -12.93 -6.47 2.36
CA VAL A 129 -11.62 -6.06 2.93
C VAL A 129 -11.79 -5.01 4.04
N MET A 130 -12.96 -4.36 4.11
CA MET A 130 -13.20 -3.18 4.95
C MET A 130 -13.21 -3.44 6.45
N ARG A 131 -13.39 -4.70 6.89
CA ARG A 131 -13.43 -5.08 8.32
C ARG A 131 -12.06 -5.38 8.94
N ASN A 132 -10.97 -5.17 8.21
CA ASN A 132 -9.61 -5.49 8.68
C ASN A 132 -8.83 -4.31 9.22
N ARG A 133 -9.33 -3.07 9.07
CA ARG A 133 -8.62 -1.87 9.51
C ARG A 133 -8.54 -1.80 11.04
N ARG A 134 -7.60 -2.52 11.64
CA ARG A 134 -6.94 -2.04 12.86
C ARG A 134 -5.84 -1.11 12.40
N SER A 135 -6.07 0.20 12.50
CA SER A 135 -5.02 1.21 12.37
C SER A 135 -4.03 0.94 13.51
N LEU A 136 -2.89 0.30 13.21
CA LEU A 136 -1.82 0.09 14.18
C LEU A 136 -0.96 1.37 14.20
N ASP A 137 -1.15 2.17 15.24
CA ASP A 137 -0.23 3.15 15.86
C ASP A 137 0.38 4.32 15.05
N GLU A 138 0.04 4.52 13.78
CA GLU A 138 0.22 5.82 13.13
C GLU A 138 -0.98 6.71 13.45
N GLN A 139 -0.77 7.81 14.20
CA GLN A 139 -1.81 8.84 14.30
C GLN A 139 -2.12 9.32 12.87
N PRO A 140 -3.39 9.24 12.43
CA PRO A 140 -3.77 9.68 11.10
C PRO A 140 -3.43 11.16 10.91
N ASN A 141 -3.19 11.56 9.67
CA ASN A 141 -2.99 12.97 9.35
C ASN A 141 -4.22 13.79 9.79
N THR A 142 -3.99 14.94 10.43
CA THR A 142 -5.03 15.90 10.77
C THR A 142 -5.19 16.86 9.62
N ILE A 143 -6.31 16.79 8.89
CA ILE A 143 -6.55 17.62 7.71
C ILE A 143 -7.80 18.48 7.95
N SER A 144 -7.67 19.80 7.83
CA SER A 144 -8.76 20.77 7.99
C SER A 144 -8.79 21.76 6.83
N GLY A 145 -9.99 22.14 6.37
CA GLY A 145 -10.18 23.02 5.21
C GLY A 145 -10.50 22.27 3.91
N SER A 146 -10.11 22.82 2.75
CA SER A 146 -10.48 22.32 1.41
C SER A 146 -9.27 21.82 0.62
N ASN A 147 -9.46 20.78 -0.20
CA ASN A 147 -8.47 20.28 -1.17
C ASN A 147 -7.07 19.95 -0.63
N ASN A 148 -6.94 19.70 0.67
CA ASN A 148 -5.69 19.27 1.27
C ASN A 148 -5.51 17.76 1.10
N THR A 149 -4.31 17.29 0.77
CA THR A 149 -4.04 15.86 0.58
C THR A 149 -2.68 15.43 1.12
N VAL A 150 -2.64 14.21 1.66
CA VAL A 150 -1.40 13.51 2.01
C VAL A 150 -1.40 12.20 1.23
N ARG A 151 -0.43 12.03 0.33
CA ARG A 151 -0.33 10.82 -0.53
C ARG A 151 0.37 9.67 0.18
N SER A 152 1.38 9.96 1.02
CA SER A 152 2.15 8.94 1.76
C SER A 152 2.75 9.56 3.02
N GLY A 153 2.57 8.90 4.16
CA GLY A 153 3.07 9.33 5.47
C GLY A 153 1.97 9.65 6.49
N SER A 154 2.39 9.88 7.73
CA SER A 154 1.57 9.92 8.94
C SER A 154 1.88 11.14 9.80
N LYS A 155 1.02 11.44 10.79
CA LYS A 155 1.21 12.54 11.76
C LYS A 155 1.38 13.94 11.15
N ASN A 156 0.99 14.14 9.89
CA ASN A 156 0.98 15.47 9.28
C ASN A 156 -0.25 16.25 9.73
N VAL A 157 -0.12 17.56 9.89
CA VAL A 157 -1.21 18.50 10.18
C VAL A 157 -1.32 19.48 9.02
N LEU A 158 -2.40 19.38 8.23
CA LEU A 158 -2.67 20.28 7.11
C LEU A 158 -3.89 21.14 7.42
N ALA A 159 -3.77 22.45 7.26
CA ALA A 159 -4.86 23.41 7.45
C ALA A 159 -4.94 24.43 6.29
N GLY A 160 -6.14 24.74 5.82
CA GLY A 160 -6.37 25.75 4.79
C GLY A 160 -6.80 25.16 3.45
N ASN A 161 -6.23 25.60 2.33
CA ASN A 161 -6.68 25.23 0.99
C ASN A 161 -5.55 24.70 0.08
N ASP A 162 -5.80 23.64 -0.69
CA ASP A 162 -4.87 23.14 -1.73
C ASP A 162 -3.44 22.81 -1.24
N ASN A 163 -3.27 22.41 0.02
CA ASN A 163 -1.96 21.98 0.53
C ASN A 163 -1.73 20.48 0.28
N THR A 164 -0.53 20.11 -0.15
CA THR A 164 -0.19 18.73 -0.49
C THR A 164 1.08 18.26 0.22
N VAL A 165 1.01 17.11 0.90
CA VAL A 165 2.20 16.34 1.28
C VAL A 165 2.28 15.11 0.39
N ILE A 166 3.26 15.08 -0.51
CA ILE A 166 3.45 13.97 -1.45
C ILE A 166 4.06 12.78 -0.71
N SER A 167 5.09 12.98 0.11
CA SER A 167 5.70 11.94 0.93
C SER A 167 6.32 12.56 2.18
N GLY A 168 5.97 12.10 3.36
CA GLY A 168 6.58 12.62 4.57
C GLY A 168 5.75 12.45 5.84
N ASP A 169 6.44 12.47 6.97
CA ASP A 169 5.85 12.35 8.30
C ASP A 169 5.99 13.66 9.09
N ASN A 170 5.09 13.89 10.04
CA ASN A 170 5.22 14.95 11.04
C ASN A 170 5.31 16.40 10.48
N ASN A 171 4.82 16.68 9.27
CA ASN A 171 4.81 18.05 8.74
C ASN A 171 3.61 18.86 9.24
N SER A 172 3.82 20.12 9.59
CA SER A 172 2.77 21.10 9.90
C SER A 172 2.66 22.10 8.76
N VAL A 173 1.59 22.03 7.97
CA VAL A 173 1.40 22.83 6.75
C VAL A 173 0.11 23.63 6.87
N SER A 174 0.20 24.95 6.86
CA SER A 174 -0.96 25.85 7.01
C SER A 174 -0.97 26.97 5.98
N GLY A 175 -2.13 27.24 5.38
CA GLY A 175 -2.31 28.31 4.40
C GLY A 175 -2.83 27.78 3.08
N SER A 176 -2.23 28.20 1.96
CA SER A 176 -2.75 27.88 0.64
C SER A 176 -1.70 27.43 -0.37
N ASN A 177 -1.98 26.37 -1.13
CA ASN A 177 -1.19 25.98 -2.29
C ASN A 177 0.27 25.58 -1.94
N ASN A 178 0.52 25.08 -0.72
CA ASN A 178 1.85 24.64 -0.30
C ASN A 178 2.07 23.16 -0.60
N THR A 179 3.27 22.81 -1.08
CA THR A 179 3.63 21.42 -1.40
C THR A 179 4.87 20.98 -0.65
N VAL A 180 4.74 19.93 0.17
CA VAL A 180 5.88 19.15 0.68
C VAL A 180 6.08 17.95 -0.24
N VAL A 181 7.19 17.93 -0.98
CA VAL A 181 7.48 16.92 -2.02
C VAL A 181 7.96 15.61 -1.40
N SER A 182 8.99 15.70 -0.57
CA SER A 182 9.55 14.58 0.19
C SER A 182 10.26 15.16 1.41
N GLY A 183 9.68 15.03 2.59
CA GLY A 183 10.26 15.67 3.77
C GLY A 183 9.54 15.40 5.07
N ASN A 184 10.27 15.48 6.18
CA ASN A 184 9.75 15.21 7.52
C ASN A 184 9.95 16.41 8.44
N ASP A 185 9.08 16.55 9.45
CA ASP A 185 9.24 17.52 10.53
C ASP A 185 9.36 18.98 10.06
N ASN A 186 8.77 19.33 8.91
CA ASN A 186 8.78 20.69 8.38
C ASN A 186 7.58 21.50 8.90
N THR A 187 7.80 22.78 9.20
CA THR A 187 6.76 23.77 9.48
C THR A 187 6.65 24.73 8.29
N VAL A 188 5.54 24.69 7.57
CA VAL A 188 5.30 25.45 6.35
C VAL A 188 4.03 26.28 6.52
N THR A 189 4.15 27.61 6.55
CA THR A 189 3.01 28.51 6.69
C THR A 189 2.99 29.56 5.59
N GLY A 190 1.82 29.92 5.07
CA GLY A 190 1.71 30.93 4.03
C GLY A 190 1.25 30.35 2.69
N SER A 191 1.90 30.73 1.58
CA SER A 191 1.38 30.38 0.25
C SER A 191 2.42 30.01 -0.81
N ASN A 192 2.07 29.06 -1.67
CA ASN A 192 2.85 28.68 -2.86
C ASN A 192 4.29 28.22 -2.54
N HIS A 193 4.51 27.61 -1.38
CA HIS A 193 5.80 27.04 -1.02
C HIS A 193 6.01 25.66 -1.68
N VAL A 194 7.26 25.37 -2.03
CA VAL A 194 7.69 24.01 -2.41
C VAL A 194 8.82 23.62 -1.47
N VAL A 195 8.61 22.57 -0.68
CA VAL A 195 9.52 22.16 0.39
C VAL A 195 9.88 20.69 0.25
N SER A 196 11.16 20.36 0.41
CA SER A 196 11.67 18.99 0.54
C SER A 196 12.79 18.96 1.57
N GLY A 197 13.09 17.79 2.15
CA GLY A 197 14.07 17.70 3.22
C GLY A 197 13.46 17.77 4.62
N THR A 198 14.24 18.17 5.62
CA THR A 198 13.84 17.99 7.03
C THR A 198 14.01 19.23 7.87
N ASN A 199 13.15 19.38 8.88
CA ASN A 199 13.28 20.39 9.93
C ASN A 199 13.33 21.85 9.42
N HIS A 200 12.67 22.12 8.29
CA HIS A 200 12.55 23.48 7.78
C HIS A 200 11.48 24.29 8.52
N ILE A 201 11.72 25.60 8.62
CA ILE A 201 10.69 26.60 8.92
C ILE A 201 10.57 27.49 7.68
N VAL A 202 9.43 27.44 7.00
CA VAL A 202 9.18 28.19 5.77
C VAL A 202 7.91 29.02 5.92
N THR A 203 8.02 30.34 5.79
CA THR A 203 6.90 31.26 5.95
C THR A 203 6.66 32.14 4.73
N ASP A 204 5.55 32.87 4.75
CA ASP A 204 5.17 33.94 3.80
C ASP A 204 4.73 33.44 2.41
N ASN A 205 5.53 33.63 1.35
CA ASN A 205 5.07 33.25 0.02
C ASN A 205 6.17 32.85 -0.99
N ASN A 206 5.86 31.88 -1.85
CA ASN A 206 6.65 31.54 -3.05
C ASN A 206 8.10 31.10 -2.80
N ASN A 207 8.39 30.51 -1.64
CA ASN A 207 9.73 30.01 -1.33
C ASN A 207 9.90 28.55 -1.75
N ASN A 208 11.03 28.23 -2.41
CA ASN A 208 11.47 26.88 -2.75
C ASN A 208 12.63 26.49 -1.82
N VAL A 209 12.40 25.52 -0.94
CA VAL A 209 13.33 25.15 0.15
C VAL A 209 13.63 23.66 0.10
N SER A 210 14.92 23.33 0.18
CA SER A 210 15.41 21.95 0.20
C SER A 210 16.56 21.78 1.20
N GLY A 211 16.91 20.54 1.55
CA GLY A 211 18.05 20.22 2.40
C GLY A 211 17.64 19.93 3.84
N ASN A 212 18.26 20.59 4.83
CA ASN A 212 17.89 20.41 6.24
C ASN A 212 18.01 21.72 7.04
N ASP A 213 17.17 21.90 8.06
CA ASP A 213 17.31 22.95 9.09
C ASP A 213 17.34 24.40 8.57
N ASN A 214 16.82 24.66 7.37
CA ASN A 214 16.71 26.03 6.83
C ASN A 214 15.51 26.79 7.42
N ASN A 215 15.72 28.03 7.83
CA ASN A 215 14.69 28.98 8.28
C ASN A 215 14.52 30.09 7.24
N VAL A 216 13.41 30.08 6.51
CA VAL A 216 13.20 30.90 5.31
C VAL A 216 11.90 31.67 5.44
N SER A 217 11.99 32.99 5.47
CA SER A 217 10.88 33.94 5.51
C SER A 217 11.00 34.96 4.37
N GLY A 218 9.93 35.66 4.02
CA GLY A 218 9.90 36.57 2.88
C GLY A 218 9.46 35.89 1.59
N SER A 219 9.87 36.42 0.43
CA SER A 219 9.25 36.06 -0.84
C SER A 219 10.23 35.61 -1.92
N PHE A 220 9.84 34.60 -2.70
CA PHE A 220 10.55 34.16 -3.90
C PHE A 220 11.99 33.67 -3.67
N HIS A 221 12.28 33.11 -2.50
CA HIS A 221 13.59 32.54 -2.21
C HIS A 221 13.79 31.16 -2.84
N THR A 222 15.03 30.85 -3.24
CA THR A 222 15.48 29.49 -3.53
C THR A 222 16.58 29.14 -2.54
N VAL A 223 16.31 28.22 -1.62
CA VAL A 223 17.23 27.87 -0.52
C VAL A 223 17.50 26.37 -0.53
N SER A 224 18.77 25.99 -0.49
CA SER A 224 19.22 24.60 -0.36
C SER A 224 20.37 24.49 0.65
N GLY A 225 20.83 23.26 0.93
CA GLY A 225 21.86 23.01 1.93
C GLY A 225 21.32 22.99 3.36
N GLY A 226 22.14 23.38 4.34
CA GLY A 226 21.88 23.13 5.76
C GLY A 226 21.93 24.38 6.65
N HIS A 227 21.02 24.52 7.60
CA HIS A 227 21.13 25.53 8.67
C HIS A 227 21.22 26.99 8.19
N ASN A 228 20.62 27.32 7.03
CA ASN A 228 20.61 28.68 6.51
C ASN A 228 19.41 29.48 7.06
N THR A 229 19.63 30.74 7.43
CA THR A 229 18.57 31.69 7.78
C THR A 229 18.44 32.74 6.67
N VAL A 230 17.31 32.75 5.96
CA VAL A 230 17.10 33.60 4.77
C VAL A 230 15.85 34.45 4.93
N SER A 231 15.98 35.76 4.66
CA SER A 231 14.87 36.71 4.69
C SER A 231 14.95 37.77 3.59
N GLY A 232 13.81 38.43 3.31
CA GLY A 232 13.71 39.52 2.34
C GLY A 232 13.03 39.09 1.05
N SER A 233 13.68 39.25 -0.11
CA SER A 233 13.06 38.89 -1.39
C SER A 233 14.04 38.37 -2.43
N ASN A 234 13.68 37.30 -3.14
CA ASN A 234 14.40 36.82 -4.32
C ASN A 234 15.90 36.52 -4.07
N ASN A 235 16.21 35.91 -2.92
CA ASN A 235 17.57 35.45 -2.61
C ASN A 235 17.74 33.98 -3.02
N THR A 236 18.90 33.64 -3.59
CA THR A 236 19.34 32.27 -3.86
C THR A 236 20.46 31.92 -2.90
N VAL A 237 20.23 30.93 -2.03
CA VAL A 237 21.18 30.56 -0.97
C VAL A 237 21.42 29.05 -0.99
N SER A 238 22.68 28.65 -0.99
CA SER A 238 23.08 27.25 -0.81
C SER A 238 24.32 27.17 0.09
N GLY A 239 24.73 25.95 0.46
CA GLY A 239 25.80 25.75 1.43
C GLY A 239 25.26 25.65 2.86
N SER A 240 26.08 25.95 3.87
CA SER A 240 25.64 25.81 5.27
C SER A 240 25.93 27.01 6.15
N ASN A 241 25.06 27.23 7.15
CA ASN A 241 25.22 28.25 8.20
C ASN A 241 25.25 29.70 7.70
N HIS A 242 24.64 29.99 6.56
CA HIS A 242 24.53 31.36 6.06
C HIS A 242 23.36 32.12 6.72
N VAL A 243 23.57 33.42 7.00
CA VAL A 243 22.51 34.36 7.37
C VAL A 243 22.40 35.42 6.28
N VAL A 244 21.31 35.39 5.52
CA VAL A 244 21.13 36.22 4.31
C VAL A 244 19.85 37.00 4.40
N SER A 245 19.96 38.32 4.52
CA SER A 245 18.83 39.25 4.47
C SER A 245 18.99 40.26 3.33
N GLY A 246 17.89 40.70 2.73
CA GLY A 246 17.85 41.70 1.66
C GLY A 246 17.24 41.16 0.37
N SER A 247 17.63 41.73 -0.76
CA SER A 247 17.01 41.39 -2.05
C SER A 247 18.03 41.03 -3.13
N ASN A 248 17.69 40.04 -3.96
CA ASN A 248 18.47 39.63 -5.15
C ASN A 248 19.90 39.17 -4.83
N LYS A 249 20.13 38.58 -3.65
CA LYS A 249 21.44 38.06 -3.26
C LYS A 249 21.63 36.63 -3.76
N VAL A 250 22.86 36.31 -4.12
CA VAL A 250 23.32 34.93 -4.37
C VAL A 250 24.45 34.64 -3.37
N VAL A 251 24.25 33.64 -2.52
CA VAL A 251 25.23 33.23 -1.50
C VAL A 251 25.37 31.71 -1.56
N THR A 252 26.57 31.23 -1.87
CA THR A 252 26.86 29.81 -2.00
C THR A 252 28.21 29.52 -1.35
N ASP A 253 28.39 28.30 -0.83
CA ASP A 253 29.73 27.82 -0.47
C ASP A 253 30.65 27.83 -1.70
N ALA A 254 31.95 27.88 -1.46
CA ALA A 254 32.99 27.81 -2.48
C ALA A 254 33.31 26.35 -2.87
#